data_AF-A0A3D3RNE0-F1
#
_entry.id   AF-A0A3D3RNE0-F1
#
_cell.length_a   1.000
_cell.length_b   1.000
_cell.length_c   1.000
_cell.angle_alpha   90.00
_cell.angle_beta   90.00
_cell.angle_gamma   90.00
#
_symmetry.space_group_name_H-M   'P 1'
#
loop_
_entity.id
_entity.type
_entity.pdbx_description
1 polymer ?
#
loop_
_entity_poly.entity_id
_entity_poly.type
_entity_poly.pdbx_seq_one_letter_code
_entity_poly.pdbx_strand_id
1 'polypeptide(L)'
;PKDRVESPLESWLSYESVKRMEEWSEAFKRPLTEDLEIVPLEDPFNLKLYDKVRLRVYYRGKPVKGVVVLHNNHVVGTTEEDGGINVRIKGKGLQRISTSIKERADGIKADYIIKSTSLIFEVR
;
A
#
# COMPACT_ATOMS: atom_id res chain seq x y z
N PRO A 1 -19.93 11.83 11.36
CA PRO A 1 -20.29 10.40 11.54
C PRO A 1 -21.67 10.14 10.93
N LYS A 2 -21.89 8.96 10.33
CA LYS A 2 -23.14 8.64 9.63
C LYS A 2 -24.39 8.79 10.52
N ASP A 3 -24.29 8.39 11.79
CA ASP A 3 -25.31 8.48 12.84
C ASP A 3 -25.68 9.92 13.27
N ARG A 4 -25.07 10.95 12.69
CA ARG A 4 -25.29 12.37 13.03
C ARG A 4 -25.77 13.21 11.86
N VAL A 5 -26.13 12.58 10.74
CA VAL A 5 -26.59 13.26 9.52
C VAL A 5 -27.88 12.59 9.07
N GLU A 6 -28.84 13.40 8.60
CA GLU A 6 -30.09 12.88 8.05
C GLU A 6 -29.86 12.30 6.64
N SER A 7 -30.29 11.06 6.43
CA SER A 7 -30.27 10.35 5.14
C SER A 7 -28.92 10.39 4.37
N PRO A 8 -27.81 9.91 4.97
CA PRO A 8 -26.52 9.86 4.28
C PRO A 8 -26.56 8.85 3.12
N LEU A 9 -26.06 9.26 1.95
CA LEU A 9 -26.01 8.40 0.75
C LEU A 9 -24.93 7.31 0.85
N GLU A 10 -23.73 7.68 1.28
CA GLU A 10 -22.61 6.78 1.53
C GLU A 10 -21.69 7.42 2.58
N SER A 11 -21.07 6.60 3.43
CA SER A 11 -20.15 7.05 4.47
C SER A 11 -18.96 6.10 4.63
N TRP A 12 -17.80 6.64 4.99
CA TRP A 12 -16.61 5.82 5.24
C TRP A 12 -15.74 6.41 6.36
N LEU A 13 -14.93 5.54 6.95
CA LEU A 13 -13.82 5.88 7.83
C LEU A 13 -12.51 5.57 7.12
N SER A 14 -11.60 6.54 7.02
CA SER A 14 -10.29 6.36 6.38
C SER A 14 -9.18 6.19 7.42
N TYR A 15 -8.30 5.24 7.17
CA TYR A 15 -7.01 5.10 7.84
C TYR A 15 -5.89 5.19 6.80
N GLU A 16 -4.88 6.01 7.09
CA GLU A 16 -3.75 6.22 6.20
C GLU A 16 -2.45 5.93 6.94
N SER A 17 -1.58 5.13 6.33
CA SER A 17 -0.24 4.85 6.86
C SER A 17 0.84 5.16 5.83
N VAL A 18 2.02 5.51 6.32
CA VAL A 18 3.21 5.73 5.49
C VAL A 18 4.39 5.01 6.12
N LYS A 19 5.07 4.18 5.32
CA LYS A 19 6.36 3.57 5.64
C LYS A 19 7.43 4.25 4.78
N ARG A 20 8.27 5.06 5.41
CA ARG A 20 9.45 5.65 4.76
C ARG A 20 10.67 4.83 5.14
N MET A 21 11.42 4.39 4.14
CA MET A 21 12.68 3.67 4.31
C MET A 21 13.84 4.61 4.00
N GLU A 22 14.78 4.70 4.94
CA GLU A 22 16.07 5.40 4.78
C GLU A 22 17.26 4.46 4.64
N GLU A 23 17.08 3.20 5.05
CA GLU A 23 18.10 2.17 5.02
C GLU A 23 17.47 0.79 4.76
N TRP A 24 18.29 -0.15 4.30
CA TRP A 24 17.88 -1.54 4.09
C TRP A 24 18.29 -2.44 5.26
N SER A 25 17.39 -3.36 5.61
CA SER A 25 17.64 -4.46 6.52
C SER A 25 16.79 -5.65 6.11
N GLU A 26 17.31 -6.86 6.27
CA GLU A 26 16.58 -8.10 6.01
C GLU A 26 15.28 -8.23 6.83
N ALA A 27 15.19 -7.55 7.98
CA ALA A 27 13.97 -7.47 8.77
C ALA A 27 12.80 -6.82 7.99
N PHE A 28 13.09 -5.92 7.05
CA PHE A 28 12.08 -5.23 6.25
C PHE A 28 11.48 -6.07 5.12
N LYS A 29 11.94 -7.32 4.94
CA LYS A 29 11.25 -8.32 4.10
C LYS A 29 9.95 -8.85 4.72
N ARG A 30 9.63 -8.46 5.95
CA ARG A 30 8.41 -8.81 6.68
C ARG A 30 7.63 -7.53 7.02
N PRO A 31 6.30 -7.61 7.12
CA PRO A 31 5.50 -6.48 7.59
C PRO A 31 5.88 -6.12 9.03
N LEU A 32 5.87 -4.82 9.33
CA LEU A 32 6.11 -4.26 10.66
C LEU A 32 4.83 -4.24 11.51
N THR A 33 3.67 -4.26 10.85
CA THR A 33 2.35 -4.20 11.49
C THR A 33 1.41 -5.26 10.94
N GLU A 34 0.26 -5.45 11.59
CA GLU A 34 -0.84 -6.26 11.04
C GLU A 34 -1.79 -5.44 10.16
N ASP A 35 -1.60 -4.13 10.00
CA ASP A 35 -2.44 -3.31 9.13
C ASP A 35 -1.99 -3.45 7.65
N LEU A 36 -2.64 -2.72 6.74
CA LEU A 36 -2.28 -2.71 5.33
C LEU A 36 -0.85 -2.18 5.16
N GLU A 37 0.05 -2.99 4.60
CA GLU A 37 1.45 -2.64 4.42
C GLU A 37 1.99 -3.14 3.07
N ILE A 38 2.79 -2.31 2.40
CA ILE A 38 3.56 -2.67 1.20
C ILE A 38 5.00 -2.99 1.64
N VAL A 39 5.47 -4.19 1.30
CA VAL A 39 6.75 -4.73 1.76
C VAL A 39 7.65 -5.02 0.55
N PRO A 40 8.84 -4.42 0.46
CA PRO A 40 9.84 -4.82 -0.54
C PRO A 40 10.46 -6.17 -0.20
N LEU A 41 10.70 -7.00 -1.22
CA LEU A 41 11.31 -8.32 -1.05
C LEU A 41 12.83 -8.32 -1.23
N GLU A 42 13.37 -7.26 -1.81
CA GLU A 42 14.80 -7.00 -1.97
C GLU A 42 15.12 -5.54 -1.63
N ASP A 43 16.42 -5.22 -1.51
CA ASP A 43 16.91 -3.87 -1.22
C ASP A 43 16.50 -2.86 -2.32
N PRO A 44 15.64 -1.88 -1.99
CA PRO A 44 15.16 -0.92 -2.98
C PRO A 44 16.15 0.24 -3.25
N PHE A 45 17.22 0.40 -2.46
CA PHE A 45 18.17 1.51 -2.62
C PHE A 45 19.23 1.26 -3.68
N ASN A 46 19.41 0.00 -4.09
CA ASN A 46 20.36 -0.40 -5.13
C ASN A 46 19.74 -0.46 -6.54
N LEU A 47 18.47 -0.05 -6.68
CA LEU A 47 17.76 -0.04 -7.95
C LEU A 47 18.31 1.05 -8.89
N LYS A 48 18.36 0.74 -10.18
CA LYS A 48 18.65 1.67 -11.26
C LYS A 48 17.39 2.03 -12.02
N LEU A 49 17.52 3.01 -12.91
CA LEU A 49 16.44 3.34 -13.83
C LEU A 49 16.06 2.11 -14.67
N TYR A 50 14.75 1.86 -14.76
CA TYR A 50 14.12 0.72 -15.42
C TYR A 50 14.29 -0.64 -14.74
N ASP A 51 14.97 -0.71 -13.58
CA ASP A 51 14.89 -1.91 -12.75
C ASP A 51 13.47 -2.11 -12.23
N LYS A 52 13.18 -3.35 -11.82
CA LYS A 52 11.92 -3.71 -11.19
C LYS A 52 12.17 -3.98 -9.72
N VAL A 53 11.39 -3.34 -8.86
CA VAL A 53 11.30 -3.70 -7.45
C VAL A 53 10.20 -4.74 -7.28
N ARG A 54 10.49 -5.84 -6.60
CA ARG A 54 9.47 -6.83 -6.22
C ARG A 54 8.91 -6.46 -4.86
N LEU A 55 7.60 -6.29 -4.82
CA LEU A 55 6.85 -5.90 -3.63
C LEU A 55 5.81 -6.96 -3.31
N ARG A 56 5.36 -6.99 -2.06
CA ARG A 56 4.19 -7.75 -1.63
C ARG A 56 3.32 -6.89 -0.72
N VAL A 57 2.01 -6.96 -0.93
CA VAL A 57 1.03 -6.28 -0.07
C VAL A 57 0.51 -7.26 0.96
N TYR A 58 0.53 -6.83 2.22
CA TYR A 58 0.00 -7.57 3.37
C TYR A 58 -1.16 -6.83 4.01
N TYR A 59 -2.12 -7.59 4.54
CA TYR A 59 -3.16 -7.10 5.44
C TYR A 59 -3.50 -8.21 6.44
N ARG A 60 -3.57 -7.87 7.73
CA ARG A 60 -3.76 -8.83 8.84
C ARG A 60 -2.75 -9.98 8.80
N GLY A 61 -1.49 -9.63 8.52
CA GLY A 61 -0.37 -10.57 8.41
C GLY A 61 -0.40 -11.51 7.20
N LYS A 62 -1.38 -11.37 6.29
CA LYS A 62 -1.53 -12.26 5.11
C LYS A 62 -1.33 -11.49 3.80
N PRO A 63 -0.73 -12.12 2.77
CA PRO A 63 -0.65 -11.52 1.45
C PRO A 63 -2.03 -11.23 0.86
N VAL A 64 -2.18 -10.12 0.15
CA VAL A 64 -3.47 -9.69 -0.42
C VAL A 64 -3.41 -9.66 -1.93
N LYS A 65 -4.24 -10.49 -2.57
CA LYS A 65 -4.43 -10.55 -4.02
C LYS A 65 -5.36 -9.43 -4.53
N GLY A 66 -5.16 -9.02 -5.78
CA GLY A 66 -6.12 -8.22 -6.54
C GLY A 66 -6.20 -6.76 -6.14
N VAL A 67 -5.26 -6.27 -5.33
CA VAL A 67 -5.26 -4.87 -4.88
C VAL A 67 -4.55 -4.01 -5.91
N VAL A 68 -5.17 -2.89 -6.29
CA VAL A 68 -4.59 -1.92 -7.22
C VAL A 68 -3.39 -1.23 -6.56
N VAL A 69 -2.26 -1.20 -7.28
CA VAL A 69 -1.04 -0.55 -6.83
C VAL A 69 -0.74 0.63 -7.74
N LEU A 70 -0.34 1.74 -7.12
CA LEU A 70 0.06 2.97 -7.79
C LEU A 70 1.54 3.22 -7.56
N HIS A 71 2.21 3.75 -8.58
CA HIS A 71 3.55 4.33 -8.50
C HIS A 71 3.45 5.81 -8.87
N ASN A 72 3.76 6.70 -7.93
CA ASN A 72 3.66 8.15 -8.10
C ASN A 72 2.31 8.58 -8.72
N ASN A 73 1.21 8.08 -8.15
CA ASN A 73 -0.19 8.31 -8.57
C ASN A 73 -0.65 7.68 -9.89
N HIS A 74 0.21 6.90 -10.56
CA HIS A 74 -0.21 6.14 -11.74
C HIS A 74 -0.43 4.68 -11.38
N VAL A 75 -1.56 4.10 -11.80
CA VAL A 75 -1.81 2.66 -11.66
C VAL A 75 -0.74 1.89 -12.43
N VAL A 76 -0.08 0.94 -11.76
CA VAL A 76 0.95 0.08 -12.36
C VAL A 76 0.54 -1.38 -12.47
N GLY A 77 -0.54 -1.76 -11.80
CA GLY A 77 -1.11 -3.10 -11.87
C GLY A 77 -1.91 -3.46 -10.62
N THR A 78 -2.22 -4.74 -10.51
CA THR A 78 -2.86 -5.36 -9.35
C THR A 78 -1.98 -6.46 -8.78
N THR A 79 -2.07 -6.74 -7.49
CA THR A 79 -1.31 -7.83 -6.87
C THR A 79 -1.77 -9.21 -7.34
N GLU A 80 -0.81 -10.12 -7.48
CA GLU A 80 -1.00 -11.53 -7.85
C GLU A 80 -1.52 -12.39 -6.68
N GLU A 81 -1.70 -13.70 -6.89
CA GLU A 81 -2.17 -14.66 -5.88
C GLU A 81 -1.34 -14.63 -4.58
N ASP A 82 -0.02 -14.46 -4.69
CA ASP A 82 0.88 -14.38 -3.55
C ASP A 82 0.96 -12.98 -2.91
N GLY A 83 0.06 -12.07 -3.30
CA GLY A 83 0.05 -10.65 -2.95
C GLY A 83 1.20 -9.85 -3.58
N GLY A 84 1.97 -10.46 -4.47
CA GLY A 84 3.15 -9.87 -5.09
C GLY A 84 2.82 -8.94 -6.26
N ILE A 85 3.71 -7.98 -6.52
CA ILE A 85 3.72 -7.16 -7.73
C ILE A 85 5.15 -6.73 -8.07
N ASN A 86 5.46 -6.59 -9.36
CA ASN A 86 6.72 -6.02 -9.83
C ASN A 86 6.48 -4.60 -10.36
N VAL A 87 7.13 -3.60 -9.76
CA VAL A 87 7.00 -2.20 -10.17
C VAL A 87 8.28 -1.72 -10.84
N ARG A 88 8.15 -1.14 -12.04
CA ARG A 88 9.28 -0.58 -12.80
C ARG A 88 9.62 0.83 -12.30
N ILE A 89 10.87 1.07 -11.93
CA ILE A 89 11.37 2.40 -11.58
C ILE A 89 11.56 3.23 -12.87
N LYS A 90 10.91 4.40 -12.94
CA LYS A 90 10.89 5.26 -14.15
C LYS A 90 11.59 6.61 -13.95
N GLY A 91 12.16 6.86 -12.78
CA GLY A 91 12.88 8.09 -12.49
C GLY A 91 13.72 7.96 -11.23
N LYS A 92 14.65 8.89 -11.05
CA LYS A 92 15.43 9.04 -9.81
C LYS A 92 14.64 9.81 -8.76
N GLY A 93 15.19 9.86 -7.55
CA GLY A 93 14.62 10.54 -6.39
C GLY A 93 13.58 9.68 -5.66
N LEU A 94 12.67 10.36 -4.97
CA LEU A 94 11.64 9.72 -4.16
C LEU A 94 10.69 8.88 -5.02
N GLN A 95 10.58 7.61 -4.65
CA GLN A 95 9.60 6.67 -5.17
C GLN A 95 8.49 6.53 -4.15
N ARG A 96 7.24 6.74 -4.57
CA ARG A 96 6.06 6.43 -3.74
C ARG A 96 5.27 5.31 -4.39
N ILE A 97 5.17 4.19 -3.67
CA ILE A 97 4.27 3.09 -4.02
C ILE A 97 3.10 3.12 -3.06
N SER A 98 1.88 3.13 -3.56
CA SER A 98 0.69 3.23 -2.71
C SER A 98 -0.40 2.26 -3.14
N THR A 99 -1.23 1.87 -2.18
CA THR A 99 -2.37 0.99 -2.41
C THR A 99 -3.46 1.27 -1.39
N SER A 100 -4.69 0.84 -1.68
CA SER A 100 -5.80 0.93 -0.74
C SER A 100 -6.73 -0.27 -0.86
N ILE A 101 -7.39 -0.60 0.25
CA ILE A 101 -8.47 -1.58 0.32
C ILE A 101 -9.72 -0.93 0.91
N LYS A 102 -10.89 -1.44 0.53
CA LYS A 102 -12.20 -1.04 1.04
C LYS A 102 -12.88 -2.25 1.65
N GLU A 103 -13.22 -2.18 2.92
CA GLU A 103 -13.98 -3.23 3.64
C GLU A 103 -15.30 -2.65 4.18
N ARG A 104 -16.27 -3.52 4.47
CA ARG A 104 -17.54 -3.11 5.08
C ARG A 104 -17.31 -2.76 6.55
N ALA A 105 -17.93 -1.68 7.01
CA ALA A 105 -18.00 -1.30 8.42
C ALA A 105 -19.28 -1.84 9.07
N ASP A 106 -19.52 -1.48 10.34
CA ASP A 106 -20.71 -1.85 11.11
C ASP A 106 -22.00 -1.14 10.63
N GLY A 107 -21.88 -0.13 9.76
CA GLY A 107 -23.01 0.64 9.23
C GLY A 107 -23.56 1.70 10.18
N ILE A 108 -23.05 1.80 11.42
CA ILE A 108 -23.51 2.75 12.45
C ILE A 108 -22.86 4.10 12.20
N LYS A 109 -21.52 4.15 12.21
CA LYS A 109 -20.75 5.40 12.02
C LYS A 109 -20.23 5.58 10.60
N ALA A 110 -20.11 4.49 9.85
CA ALA A 110 -19.62 4.44 8.48
C ALA A 110 -20.20 3.20 7.78
N ASP A 111 -20.33 3.23 6.45
CA ASP A 111 -20.68 2.04 5.63
C ASP A 111 -19.44 1.22 5.27
N TYR A 112 -18.29 1.89 5.19
CA TYR A 112 -17.02 1.28 4.81
C TYR A 112 -15.85 1.77 5.66
N ILE A 113 -14.83 0.94 5.75
CA ILE A 113 -13.50 1.34 6.17
C ILE A 113 -12.61 1.33 4.93
N ILE A 114 -11.91 2.43 4.70
CA ILE A 114 -10.89 2.55 3.66
C ILE A 114 -9.54 2.56 4.37
N LYS A 115 -8.66 1.65 3.97
CA LYS A 115 -7.27 1.62 4.46
C LYS A 115 -6.37 1.92 3.28
N SER A 116 -5.51 2.91 3.44
CA SER A 116 -4.53 3.31 2.44
C SER A 116 -3.14 3.25 3.05
N THR A 117 -2.16 2.78 2.28
CA THR A 117 -0.76 2.78 2.72
C THR A 117 0.16 3.25 1.60
N SER A 118 1.28 3.87 1.97
CA SER A 118 2.35 4.23 1.05
C SER A 118 3.71 3.74 1.56
N LEU A 119 4.47 3.08 0.69
CA LEU A 119 5.89 2.82 0.84
C LEU A 119 6.67 3.92 0.11
N ILE A 120 7.62 4.55 0.80
CA ILE A 120 8.48 5.60 0.27
C ILE A 120 9.94 5.20 0.45
N PHE A 121 10.73 5.30 -0.61
CA PHE A 121 12.19 5.13 -0.61
C PHE A 121 12.80 6.02 -1.70
N GLU A 122 14.11 6.23 -1.68
CA GLU A 122 14.81 7.05 -2.66
C GLU A 122 15.71 6.20 -3.57
N VAL A 123 15.67 6.48 -4.87
CA VAL A 123 16.56 5.89 -5.89
C VAL A 123 17.52 6.96 -6.39
N ARG A 124 18.83 6.71 -6.34
CA ARG A 124 19.88 7.70 -6.65
C ARG A 124 20.32 7.73 -8.12
#